data_AF-A0A2M9EPP9-F1
#
_entry.id   AF-A0A2M9EPP9-F1
#
_cell.length_a   1.000
_cell.length_b   1.000
_cell.length_c   1.000
_cell.angle_alpha   90.00
_cell.angle_beta   90.00
_cell.angle_gamma   90.00
#
_symmetry.space_group_name_H-M   'P 1'
#
loop_
_entity.id
_entity.type
_entity.pdbx_description
1 polymer ?
#
loop_
_entity_poly.entity_id
_entity_poly.type
_entity_poly.pdbx_seq_one_letter_code
_entity_poly.pdbx_strand_id
1 'polypeptide(L)'
;MTRAYTVIDNPAARRFEIHEEGHVAFEDYERFEGGIAYLHTEVPPELAGRGIATYLIRHILDDAIAKGLKIKPVCPMVRAYIDKHPEYQPHVLTQL
;
A
#
# COMPACT_ATOMS: atom_id res chain seq x y z
N MET A 1 19.48 -1.10 8.15
CA MET A 1 19.46 -0.91 6.69
C MET A 1 18.21 -1.60 6.16
N THR A 2 17.21 -0.85 5.72
CA THR A 2 15.98 -1.44 5.17
C THR A 2 16.26 -1.86 3.72
N ARG A 3 15.94 -3.09 3.36
CA ARG A 3 16.03 -3.58 1.98
C ARG A 3 15.10 -2.76 1.08
N ALA A 4 15.57 -2.40 -0.11
CA ALA A 4 14.74 -1.77 -1.12
C ALA A 4 14.07 -2.85 -1.97
N TYR A 5 12.78 -2.67 -2.27
CA TYR A 5 12.02 -3.54 -3.15
C TYR A 5 11.51 -2.74 -4.35
N THR A 6 11.33 -3.42 -5.49
CA THR A 6 10.67 -2.82 -6.66
C THR A 6 9.17 -2.99 -6.50
N VAL A 7 8.44 -1.88 -6.49
CA VAL A 7 6.97 -1.88 -6.49
C VAL A 7 6.47 -1.69 -7.91
N ILE A 8 5.59 -2.59 -8.34
CA ILE A 8 4.98 -2.61 -9.66
C ILE A 8 3.51 -2.22 -9.50
N ASP A 9 3.03 -1.23 -10.24
CA ASP A 9 1.59 -1.00 -10.39
C ASP A 9 1.07 -1.97 -11.46
N ASN A 10 0.12 -2.84 -11.12
CA ASN A 10 -0.55 -3.76 -12.04
C ASN A 10 -2.05 -3.39 -12.16
N PRO A 11 -2.40 -2.43 -13.05
CA PRO A 11 -3.77 -1.97 -13.20
C PRO A 11 -4.75 -3.03 -13.71
N ALA A 12 -4.28 -4.00 -14.49
CA ALA A 12 -5.12 -5.09 -14.98
C ALA A 12 -5.62 -5.97 -13.84
N ALA A 13 -4.79 -6.16 -12.81
CA ALA A 13 -5.15 -6.91 -11.61
C ALA A 13 -5.60 -6.03 -10.44
N ARG A 14 -5.65 -4.69 -10.65
CA ARG A 14 -5.98 -3.65 -9.66
C ARG A 14 -5.18 -3.77 -8.37
N ARG A 15 -3.87 -3.96 -8.48
CA ARG A 15 -3.01 -4.13 -7.30
C ARG A 15 -1.60 -3.59 -7.51
N PHE A 16 -0.93 -3.25 -6.42
CA PHE A 16 0.51 -3.04 -6.39
C PHE A 16 1.21 -4.34 -5.99
N GLU A 17 2.36 -4.63 -6.57
CA GLU A 17 3.06 -5.91 -6.41
C GLU A 17 4.55 -5.72 -6.10
N ILE A 18 5.08 -6.63 -5.28
CA ILE A 18 6.52 -6.85 -5.09
C ILE A 18 6.79 -8.32 -5.40
N HIS A 19 7.69 -8.56 -6.35
CA HIS A 19 8.06 -9.91 -6.78
C HIS A 19 9.43 -10.26 -6.21
N GLU A 20 9.49 -11.27 -5.34
CA GLU A 20 10.73 -11.72 -4.71
C GLU A 20 10.75 -13.25 -4.65
N GLU A 21 11.86 -13.88 -5.03
CA GLU A 21 12.07 -15.34 -4.89
C GLU A 21 10.92 -16.20 -5.47
N GLY A 22 10.30 -15.74 -6.57
CA GLY A 22 9.17 -16.43 -7.22
C GLY A 22 7.82 -16.26 -6.51
N HIS A 23 7.75 -15.45 -5.47
CA HIS A 23 6.53 -15.14 -4.71
C HIS A 23 6.13 -13.68 -4.92
N VAL A 24 4.83 -13.39 -4.76
CA VAL A 24 4.27 -12.06 -4.95
C VAL A 24 3.61 -11.58 -3.67
N ALA A 25 4.12 -10.50 -3.09
CA ALA A 25 3.41 -9.71 -2.10
C ALA A 25 2.63 -8.60 -2.81
N PHE A 26 1.43 -8.26 -2.35
CA PHE A 26 0.59 -7.28 -3.03
C PHE A 26 -0.31 -6.45 -2.11
N GLU A 27 -0.75 -5.31 -2.62
CA GLU A 27 -1.84 -4.49 -2.09
C GLU A 27 -2.91 -4.32 -3.18
N ASP A 28 -4.09 -4.88 -2.95
CA ASP A 28 -5.25 -4.65 -3.82
C ASP A 28 -5.80 -3.23 -3.63
N TYR A 29 -6.26 -2.62 -4.72
CA TYR A 29 -6.82 -1.29 -4.69
C TYR A 29 -8.07 -1.11 -5.56
N GLU A 30 -8.81 -0.05 -5.29
CA GLU A 30 -9.80 0.52 -6.20
C GLU A 30 -9.53 2.00 -6.42
N ARG A 31 -9.47 2.43 -7.69
CA ARG A 31 -9.35 3.84 -8.05
C ARG A 31 -10.75 4.45 -8.17
N PHE A 32 -10.88 5.69 -7.72
CA PHE A 32 -12.08 6.51 -7.87
C PHE A 32 -11.69 7.94 -8.25
N GLU A 33 -12.68 8.78 -8.51
CA GLU A 33 -12.42 10.17 -8.89
C GLU A 33 -11.62 10.90 -7.80
N GLY A 34 -10.39 11.32 -8.13
CA GLY A 34 -9.50 12.04 -7.23
C GLY A 34 -8.85 11.20 -6.13
N GLY A 35 -8.95 9.86 -6.15
CA GLY A 35 -8.37 9.05 -5.08
C GLY A 35 -8.23 7.55 -5.35
N ILE A 36 -7.75 6.87 -4.31
CA ILE A 36 -7.48 5.43 -4.30
C ILE A 36 -7.86 4.81 -2.95
N ALA A 37 -8.54 3.67 -3.00
CA ALA A 37 -8.86 2.86 -1.84
C ALA A 37 -7.90 1.67 -1.76
N TYR A 38 -7.23 1.50 -0.63
CA TYR A 38 -6.35 0.37 -0.35
C TYR A 38 -7.13 -0.69 0.42
N LEU A 39 -7.28 -1.88 -0.16
CA LEU A 39 -8.31 -2.85 0.21
C LEU A 39 -7.76 -4.00 1.04
N HIS A 40 -6.64 -4.58 0.63
CA HIS A 40 -6.08 -5.79 1.24
C HIS A 40 -4.59 -5.90 0.94
N THR A 41 -3.80 -6.07 2.00
CA THR A 41 -2.37 -6.37 1.91
C THR A 41 -2.16 -7.86 2.14
N GLU A 42 -1.44 -8.54 1.24
CA GLU A 42 -1.03 -9.93 1.39
C GLU A 42 0.49 -10.05 1.24
N VAL A 43 1.14 -10.76 2.16
CA VAL A 43 2.54 -11.17 2.03
C VAL A 43 2.61 -12.69 2.23
N PRO A 44 3.07 -13.45 1.22
CA PRO A 44 3.25 -14.89 1.36
C PRO A 44 4.16 -15.24 2.56
N PRO A 45 3.92 -16.35 3.27
CA PRO A 45 4.74 -16.77 4.41
C PRO A 45 6.24 -16.86 4.11
N GLU A 46 6.60 -17.24 2.87
CA GLU A 46 7.99 -17.34 2.39
C GLU A 46 8.70 -15.98 2.40
N LEU A 47 7.92 -14.90 2.27
CA LEU A 47 8.38 -13.52 2.28
C LEU A 47 8.20 -12.83 3.65
N ALA A 48 7.61 -13.51 4.65
CA ALA A 48 7.34 -12.95 5.96
C ALA A 48 8.62 -12.59 6.75
N GLY A 49 8.50 -11.65 7.70
CA GLY A 49 9.62 -11.23 8.55
C GLY A 49 10.65 -10.30 7.87
N ARG A 50 10.46 -9.97 6.58
CA ARG A 50 11.40 -9.17 5.77
C ARG A 50 11.02 -7.69 5.63
N GLY A 51 9.96 -7.25 6.31
CA GLY A 51 9.45 -5.87 6.24
C GLY A 51 8.78 -5.48 4.91
N ILE A 52 8.41 -6.45 4.07
CA ILE A 52 7.84 -6.21 2.73
C ILE A 52 6.50 -5.47 2.81
N ALA A 53 5.59 -5.88 3.70
CA ALA A 53 4.30 -5.20 3.88
C ALA A 53 4.50 -3.71 4.22
N THR A 54 5.36 -3.42 5.20
CA THR A 54 5.65 -2.05 5.63
C THR A 54 6.26 -1.22 4.51
N TYR A 55 7.17 -1.81 3.74
CA TYR A 55 7.76 -1.12 2.58
C TYR A 55 6.70 -0.82 1.51
N LEU A 56 5.87 -1.81 1.16
CA LEU A 56 4.81 -1.67 0.17
C LEU A 56 3.82 -0.58 0.58
N ILE A 57 3.28 -0.66 1.81
CA ILE A 57 2.30 0.29 2.33
C ILE A 57 2.88 1.71 2.35
N ARG A 58 4.11 1.88 2.81
CA ARG A 58 4.76 3.20 2.77
C ARG A 58 4.85 3.72 1.34
N HIS A 59 5.35 2.90 0.42
CA HIS A 59 5.56 3.29 -0.97
C HIS A 59 4.26 3.75 -1.64
N ILE A 60 3.17 2.99 -1.50
CA ILE A 60 1.89 3.33 -2.12
C ILE A 60 1.24 4.58 -1.49
N LEU A 61 1.45 4.82 -0.19
CA LEU A 61 0.96 6.04 0.46
C LEU A 61 1.76 7.26 -0.02
N ASP A 62 3.09 7.16 -0.09
CA ASP A 62 3.97 8.20 -0.62
C ASP A 62 3.62 8.52 -2.09
N ASP A 63 3.40 7.50 -2.91
CA ASP A 63 3.01 7.63 -4.32
C ASP A 63 1.64 8.30 -4.49
N ALA A 64 0.65 7.92 -3.67
CA ALA A 64 -0.66 8.57 -3.69
C ALA A 64 -0.57 10.06 -3.36
N ILE A 65 0.24 10.43 -2.35
CA ILE A 65 0.48 11.83 -1.99
C ILE A 65 1.17 12.58 -3.12
N ALA A 66 2.24 12.00 -3.69
CA ALA A 66 2.97 12.60 -4.79
C ALA A 66 2.09 12.86 -6.02
N LYS A 67 1.08 12.00 -6.24
CA LYS A 67 0.07 12.14 -7.30
C LYS A 67 -1.13 13.02 -6.92
N GLY A 68 -1.15 13.58 -5.71
CA GLY A 68 -2.26 14.41 -5.21
C GLY A 68 -3.56 13.63 -4.98
N LEU A 69 -3.50 12.30 -4.84
CA LEU A 69 -4.66 11.44 -4.63
C LEU A 69 -5.10 11.43 -3.17
N LYS A 70 -6.42 11.38 -2.97
CA LYS A 70 -7.02 11.09 -1.66
C LYS A 70 -6.95 9.59 -1.35
N ILE A 71 -6.69 9.26 -0.09
CA ILE A 71 -6.47 7.88 0.36
C ILE A 71 -7.69 7.40 1.14
N LYS A 72 -8.23 6.23 0.79
CA LYS A 72 -9.24 5.53 1.58
C LYS A 72 -8.64 4.21 2.13
N PRO A 73 -8.20 4.17 3.40
CA PRO A 73 -7.56 2.98 3.95
C PRO A 73 -8.63 1.98 4.39
N VAL A 74 -9.05 1.06 3.52
CA VAL A 74 -10.01 0.00 3.87
C VAL A 74 -9.28 -1.14 4.58
N CYS A 75 -8.10 -1.51 4.11
CA CYS A 75 -7.24 -2.52 4.73
C CYS A 75 -6.89 -2.13 6.18
N PRO A 76 -7.12 -3.01 7.18
CA PRO A 76 -6.70 -2.77 8.56
C PRO A 76 -5.20 -2.55 8.72
N MET A 77 -4.36 -3.20 7.90
CA MET A 77 -2.91 -3.03 7.96
C MET A 77 -2.48 -1.63 7.52
N VAL A 78 -3.10 -1.10 6.46
CA VAL A 78 -2.88 0.27 5.99
C VAL A 78 -3.36 1.28 7.04
N ARG A 79 -4.52 1.07 7.66
CA ARG A 79 -4.99 1.91 8.78
C ARG A 79 -3.99 1.92 9.93
N ALA A 80 -3.58 0.74 10.39
CA ALA A 80 -2.63 0.61 11.49
C ALA A 80 -1.26 1.23 11.18
N TYR A 81 -0.86 1.26 9.90
CA TYR A 81 0.32 2.01 9.46
C TYR A 81 0.10 3.52 9.60
N ILE A 82 -0.98 4.05 9.04
CA ILE A 82 -1.33 5.48 9.12
C ILE A 82 -1.47 5.95 10.57
N ASP A 83 -2.05 5.15 11.46
CA ASP A 83 -2.20 5.50 12.89
C ASP A 83 -0.83 5.70 13.57
N LYS A 84 0.20 4.99 13.12
CA LYS A 84 1.59 5.12 13.59
C LYS A 84 2.37 6.22 12.86
N HIS A 85 1.84 6.69 11.73
CA HIS A 85 2.45 7.63 10.80
C HIS A 85 1.47 8.78 10.49
N PRO A 86 1.25 9.68 11.46
CA PRO A 86 0.23 10.72 11.37
C PRO A 86 0.45 11.70 10.21
N GLU A 87 1.65 11.75 9.62
CA GLU A 87 1.96 12.49 8.40
C GLU A 87 1.02 12.16 7.22
N TYR A 88 0.44 10.95 7.18
CA TYR A 88 -0.49 10.54 6.14
C TYR A 88 -1.93 11.00 6.39
N GLN A 89 -2.31 11.33 7.63
CA GLN A 89 -3.70 11.64 7.99
C GLN A 89 -4.35 12.76 7.17
N PRO A 90 -3.67 13.88 6.82
CA PRO A 90 -4.26 14.94 6.00
C PRO A 90 -4.70 14.51 4.59
N HIS A 91 -4.20 13.36 4.13
CA HIS A 91 -4.49 12.81 2.80
C HIS A 91 -5.59 11.74 2.85
N VAL A 92 -5.98 11.31 4.04
CA VAL A 92 -7.01 10.29 4.26
C VAL A 92 -8.40 10.90 4.19
N LEU A 93 -9.30 10.23 3.50
CA LEU A 93 -10.73 10.51 3.58
C LEU A 93 -11.26 10.01 4.91
N THR A 94 -11.42 10.93 5.86
CA THR A 94 -12.14 10.71 7.12
C THR A 94 -13.63 10.77 6.84
N GLN A 95 -14.32 9.63 7.00
CA GLN A 95 -15.77 9.37 6.78
C GLN A 95 -16.17 8.89 5.37
N LEU A 96 -16.84 7.73 5.36
CA LEU A 96 -18.08 7.53 4.59
C LEU A 96 -19.23 8.02 5.46
#